data_AF-A0A1A8BUD2-F1
#
_entry.id   AF-A0A1A8BUD2-F1
#
_cell.length_a   1.000
_cell.length_b   1.000
_cell.length_c   1.000
_cell.angle_alpha   90.00
_cell.angle_beta   90.00
_cell.angle_gamma   90.00
#
_symmetry.space_group_name_H-M   'P 1'
#
loop_
_entity.id
_entity.type
_entity.pdbx_description
1 polymer ?
#
loop_
_entity_poly.entity_id
_entity_poly.type
_entity_poly.pdbx_seq_one_letter_code
_entity_poly.pdbx_strand_id
1 'polypeptide(L)'
;LSSAQSQTGLWSKLEVLECHFTWDLAPSRSRLLRLRDELEDIGSEEGYCWLGHIYNLQGFVHCQLGFVKEALRFFCRAAEAFRQLRNTVSDEGPWLVVNYGNLAWLHHHLGEQAQSQGYLSKVEALMSEYPPPCLDEPHPEICAEKAWTLMKFSSSEKLLAADYFQRAIRMQPDMVEWQTSRVLALVNAFMHQRAHMDVDILEKMKIAKEHDPDNLYLAALYLEARAQKGAKVQDEAHKLARRVLAKPVSSYSGIKPLLRLYRIHVSMDEAIDLAEEALERHPGARYIKRCAAICYKRKVFSQSNSHLEPSRMHRAISLHREVIALYPHSSLQMQTSLANIHAKLNQRAEAEEMFQELLRTDLDAEGQQMVCSYYAKYLEFSQKEKHRSVKYYMTAAAVPHQSFYREDSIRRLEKIREENLPPTSREVHEFLLDLTD
;
A
#
# COMPACT_ATOMS: atom_id res chain seq x y z
N LEU A 1 -20.33 -12.32 40.23
CA LEU A 1 -20.92 -13.37 39.36
C LEU A 1 -21.73 -12.78 38.20
N SER A 2 -22.64 -11.81 38.45
CA SER A 2 -23.43 -11.14 37.38
C SER A 2 -22.60 -10.34 36.35
N SER A 3 -21.58 -9.56 36.75
CA SER A 3 -20.79 -8.77 35.77
C SER A 3 -19.88 -9.62 34.89
N ALA A 4 -19.28 -10.69 35.42
CA ALA A 4 -18.41 -11.59 34.66
C ALA A 4 -19.21 -12.38 33.61
N GLN A 5 -20.40 -12.88 33.96
CA GLN A 5 -21.31 -13.54 33.01
C GLN A 5 -21.83 -12.57 31.93
N SER A 6 -22.12 -11.32 32.31
CA SER A 6 -22.49 -10.27 31.36
C SER A 6 -21.34 -9.91 30.41
N GLN A 7 -20.10 -9.87 30.89
CA GLN A 7 -18.91 -9.63 30.07
C GLN A 7 -18.65 -10.78 29.10
N THR A 8 -18.79 -12.05 29.54
CA THR A 8 -18.63 -13.21 28.66
C THR A 8 -19.71 -13.29 27.57
N GLY A 9 -20.94 -12.88 27.88
CA GLY A 9 -22.03 -12.86 26.90
C GLY A 9 -21.93 -11.70 25.89
N LEU A 10 -21.36 -10.57 26.30
CA LEU A 10 -21.09 -9.46 25.37
C LEU A 10 -19.93 -9.80 24.43
N TRP A 11 -18.87 -10.39 24.96
CA TRP A 11 -17.70 -10.79 24.18
C TRP A 11 -18.06 -11.74 23.03
N SER A 12 -18.82 -12.80 23.30
CA SER A 12 -19.24 -13.75 22.26
C SER A 12 -20.10 -13.12 21.16
N LYS A 13 -20.88 -12.08 21.49
CA LYS A 13 -21.64 -11.31 20.49
C LYS A 13 -20.75 -10.41 19.64
N LEU A 14 -19.67 -9.87 20.21
CA LEU A 14 -18.73 -9.01 19.48
C LEU A 14 -17.86 -9.82 18.51
N GLU A 15 -17.47 -11.04 18.88
CA GLU A 15 -16.65 -11.94 18.06
C GLU A 15 -17.33 -12.36 16.75
N VAL A 16 -18.67 -12.42 16.73
CA VAL A 16 -19.42 -12.83 15.53
C VAL A 16 -19.79 -11.68 14.60
N LEU A 17 -19.47 -10.42 14.97
CA LEU A 17 -19.71 -9.28 14.09
C LEU A 17 -18.82 -9.37 12.86
N GLU A 18 -19.30 -8.92 11.70
CA GLU A 18 -18.47 -8.72 10.51
C GLU A 18 -17.95 -7.28 10.50
N CYS A 19 -16.74 -7.05 11.04
CA CYS A 19 -16.10 -5.75 11.06
C CYS A 19 -14.57 -5.86 11.09
N HIS A 20 -13.86 -4.72 11.12
CA HIS A 20 -12.40 -4.74 11.01
C HIS A 20 -11.69 -5.45 12.16
N PHE A 21 -12.31 -5.49 13.34
CA PHE A 21 -11.78 -6.15 14.53
C PHE A 21 -11.87 -7.68 14.47
N THR A 22 -12.71 -8.23 13.58
CA THR A 22 -12.99 -9.66 13.45
C THR A 22 -12.58 -10.23 12.09
N TRP A 23 -11.95 -9.41 11.22
CA TRP A 23 -11.48 -9.82 9.90
C TRP A 23 -10.03 -10.32 9.87
N ASP A 24 -9.43 -10.58 11.03
CA ASP A 24 -8.08 -11.15 11.16
C ASP A 24 -7.01 -10.43 10.33
N LEU A 25 -7.08 -9.10 10.26
CA LEU A 25 -6.18 -8.29 9.43
C LEU A 25 -4.72 -8.33 9.92
N ALA A 26 -4.49 -8.81 11.15
CA ALA A 26 -3.22 -9.05 11.85
C ALA A 26 -1.99 -8.20 11.42
N PRO A 27 -2.08 -6.86 11.32
CA PRO A 27 -0.95 -6.08 10.85
C PRO A 27 0.05 -5.81 11.98
N SER A 28 1.35 -5.92 11.70
CA SER A 28 2.39 -5.42 12.60
C SER A 28 2.24 -3.90 12.85
N ARG A 29 2.78 -3.39 13.96
CA ARG A 29 2.77 -1.95 14.26
C ARG A 29 3.37 -1.11 13.13
N SER A 30 4.47 -1.56 12.54
CA SER A 30 5.10 -0.91 11.38
C SER A 30 4.19 -0.92 10.15
N ARG A 31 3.48 -2.02 9.88
CA ARG A 31 2.50 -2.10 8.79
C ARG A 31 1.32 -1.15 9.02
N LEU A 32 0.82 -1.04 10.25
CA LEU A 32 -0.24 -0.10 10.63
C LEU A 32 0.17 1.36 10.38
N LEU A 33 1.40 1.74 10.75
CA LEU A 33 1.91 3.09 10.49
C LEU A 33 2.01 3.39 8.99
N ARG A 34 2.48 2.42 8.18
CA ARG A 34 2.48 2.54 6.71
C ARG A 34 1.05 2.67 6.15
N LEU A 35 0.14 1.84 6.64
CA LEU A 35 -1.26 1.83 6.19
C LEU A 35 -1.96 3.14 6.53
N ARG A 36 -1.72 3.71 7.72
CA ARG A 36 -2.23 5.03 8.10
C ARG A 36 -1.85 6.09 7.07
N ASP A 37 -0.58 6.16 6.72
CA ASP A 37 -0.09 7.15 5.76
C ASP A 37 -0.62 6.88 4.34
N GLU A 38 -0.74 5.60 3.94
CA GLU A 38 -1.36 5.17 2.67
C GLU A 38 -2.83 5.59 2.58
N LEU A 39 -3.60 5.50 3.67
CA LEU A 39 -5.01 5.90 3.69
C LEU A 39 -5.18 7.41 3.62
N GLU A 40 -4.34 8.17 4.32
CA GLU A 40 -4.34 9.62 4.23
C GLU A 40 -3.85 10.10 2.84
N ASP A 41 -2.97 9.34 2.17
CA ASP A 41 -2.58 9.60 0.78
C ASP A 41 -3.72 9.39 -0.24
N ILE A 42 -4.84 8.73 0.13
CA ILE A 42 -6.04 8.65 -0.71
C ILE A 42 -6.76 10.01 -0.77
N GLY A 43 -6.68 10.79 0.32
CA GLY A 43 -7.37 12.07 0.45
C GLY A 43 -8.77 11.94 1.07
N SER A 44 -9.38 13.09 1.32
CA SER A 44 -10.68 13.23 1.99
C SER A 44 -11.71 13.93 1.10
N GLU A 45 -11.56 13.82 -0.22
CA GLU A 45 -12.41 14.55 -1.16
C GLU A 45 -13.81 13.94 -1.19
N GLU A 46 -14.80 14.83 -1.07
CA GLU A 46 -16.21 14.51 -1.23
C GLU A 46 -16.43 13.94 -2.65
N GLY A 47 -17.14 12.81 -2.74
CA GLY A 47 -17.42 12.12 -4.00
C GLY A 47 -16.60 10.84 -4.25
N TYR A 48 -15.64 10.48 -3.39
CA TYR A 48 -15.09 9.12 -3.43
C TYR A 48 -16.11 8.11 -2.94
N CYS A 49 -16.52 7.17 -3.80
CA CYS A 49 -17.47 6.09 -3.48
C CYS A 49 -17.06 5.23 -2.27
N TRP A 50 -15.75 5.18 -1.96
CA TRP A 50 -15.20 4.44 -0.83
C TRP A 50 -14.93 5.29 0.42
N LEU A 51 -15.38 6.56 0.48
CA LEU A 51 -15.00 7.49 1.56
C LEU A 51 -15.35 6.99 2.97
N GLY A 52 -16.56 6.45 3.17
CA GLY A 52 -16.96 5.86 4.45
C GLY A 52 -16.06 4.70 4.87
N HIS A 53 -15.76 3.81 3.92
CA HIS A 53 -14.87 2.65 4.12
C HIS A 53 -13.43 3.07 4.46
N ILE A 54 -12.91 4.13 3.82
CA ILE A 54 -11.60 4.71 4.14
C ILE A 54 -11.57 5.16 5.60
N TYR A 55 -12.60 5.89 6.04
CA TYR A 55 -12.69 6.34 7.42
C TYR A 55 -12.88 5.20 8.42
N ASN A 56 -13.66 4.17 8.11
CA ASN A 56 -13.76 2.98 8.95
C ASN A 56 -12.39 2.32 9.15
N LEU A 57 -11.64 2.09 8.07
CA LEU A 57 -10.32 1.49 8.18
C LEU A 57 -9.32 2.42 8.90
N GLN A 58 -9.39 3.74 8.69
CA GLN A 58 -8.60 4.70 9.46
C GLN A 58 -8.94 4.62 10.95
N GLY A 59 -10.23 4.52 11.32
CA GLY A 59 -10.67 4.36 12.70
C GLY A 59 -10.07 3.11 13.35
N PHE A 60 -10.15 1.97 12.65
CA PHE A 60 -9.53 0.71 13.09
C PHE A 60 -8.01 0.86 13.28
N VAL A 61 -7.30 1.40 12.29
CA VAL A 61 -5.84 1.59 12.37
C VAL A 61 -5.44 2.49 13.54
N HIS A 62 -6.16 3.57 13.78
CA HIS A 62 -5.90 4.46 14.93
C HIS A 62 -6.18 3.76 16.25
N CYS A 63 -7.24 2.94 16.34
CA CYS A 63 -7.52 2.14 17.52
C CYS A 63 -6.38 1.17 17.83
N GLN A 64 -5.92 0.41 16.83
CA GLN A 64 -4.80 -0.53 16.97
C GLN A 64 -3.47 0.14 17.34
N LEU A 65 -3.29 1.41 16.96
CA LEU A 65 -2.12 2.20 17.34
C LEU A 65 -2.23 2.86 18.72
N GLY A 66 -3.39 2.79 19.38
CA GLY A 66 -3.67 3.39 20.68
C GLY A 66 -4.23 4.82 20.63
N PHE A 67 -4.54 5.34 19.45
CA PHE A 67 -5.08 6.69 19.25
C PHE A 67 -6.62 6.69 19.29
N VAL A 68 -7.19 6.29 20.43
CA VAL A 68 -8.64 6.02 20.58
C VAL A 68 -9.53 7.22 20.23
N LYS A 69 -9.14 8.44 20.62
CA LYS A 69 -9.91 9.66 20.30
C LYS A 69 -10.00 9.91 18.79
N GLU A 70 -8.89 9.69 18.09
CA GLU A 70 -8.83 9.79 16.63
C GLU A 70 -9.64 8.68 15.97
N ALA A 71 -9.57 7.45 16.52
CA ALA A 71 -10.38 6.33 16.05
C ALA A 71 -11.87 6.66 16.05
N LEU A 72 -12.39 7.19 17.17
CA LEU A 72 -13.79 7.61 17.31
C LEU A 72 -14.15 8.69 16.27
N ARG A 73 -13.29 9.71 16.11
CA ARG A 73 -13.51 10.78 15.13
C ARG A 73 -13.64 10.22 13.71
N PHE A 74 -12.79 9.27 13.33
CA PHE A 74 -12.87 8.62 12.02
C PHE A 74 -14.13 7.78 11.86
N PHE A 75 -14.54 7.01 12.88
CA PHE A 75 -15.81 6.27 12.79
C PHE A 75 -17.03 7.19 12.65
N CYS A 76 -17.05 8.35 13.32
CA CYS A 76 -18.12 9.35 13.12
C CYS A 76 -18.12 9.89 11.68
N ARG A 77 -16.94 10.26 11.15
CA ARG A 77 -16.80 10.73 9.76
C ARG A 77 -17.20 9.66 8.76
N ALA A 78 -16.96 8.38 9.05
CA ALA A 78 -17.40 7.28 8.21
C ALA A 78 -18.94 7.27 8.10
N ALA A 79 -19.65 7.33 9.23
CA ALA A 79 -21.11 7.36 9.25
C ALA A 79 -21.66 8.59 8.49
N GLU A 80 -21.05 9.76 8.66
CA GLU A 80 -21.40 10.98 7.91
C GLU A 80 -21.19 10.82 6.40
N ALA A 81 -20.04 10.31 5.99
CA ALA A 81 -19.71 10.09 4.58
C ALA A 81 -20.69 9.09 3.93
N PHE A 82 -21.07 8.03 4.63
CA PHE A 82 -22.06 7.07 4.15
C PHE A 82 -23.42 7.72 3.91
N ARG A 83 -23.90 8.55 4.85
CA ARG A 83 -25.17 9.28 4.70
C ARG A 83 -25.15 10.21 3.48
N GLN A 84 -24.06 10.96 3.31
CA GLN A 84 -23.90 11.87 2.17
C GLN A 84 -23.84 11.14 0.82
N LEU A 85 -23.16 9.98 0.76
CA LEU A 85 -22.99 9.23 -0.49
C LEU A 85 -24.28 8.54 -0.95
N ARG A 86 -25.08 8.01 -0.01
CA ARG A 86 -26.22 7.17 -0.36
C ARG A 86 -27.48 7.97 -0.70
N ASN A 87 -27.57 9.26 -0.35
CA ASN A 87 -28.69 10.15 -0.70
C ASN A 87 -30.07 9.47 -0.53
N THR A 88 -30.19 8.65 0.52
CA THR A 88 -31.38 7.86 0.81
C THR A 88 -32.36 8.64 1.68
N VAL A 89 -33.63 8.23 1.65
CA VAL A 89 -34.68 8.78 2.54
C VAL A 89 -34.39 8.44 4.02
N SER A 90 -33.67 7.34 4.27
CA SER A 90 -33.20 6.93 5.58
C SER A 90 -31.74 7.30 5.80
N ASP A 91 -31.43 7.81 7.00
CA ASP A 91 -30.06 8.07 7.47
C ASP A 91 -29.31 6.79 7.89
N GLU A 92 -30.01 5.65 7.94
CA GLU A 92 -29.47 4.35 8.31
C GLU A 92 -29.76 3.30 7.23
N GLY A 93 -28.83 2.34 7.08
CA GLY A 93 -28.91 1.28 6.10
C GLY A 93 -27.77 0.27 6.27
N PRO A 94 -27.75 -0.81 5.46
CA PRO A 94 -26.83 -1.93 5.67
C PRO A 94 -25.34 -1.57 5.50
N TRP A 95 -25.02 -0.47 4.82
CA TRP A 95 -23.65 0.06 4.71
C TRP A 95 -23.08 0.58 6.04
N LEU A 96 -23.90 0.76 7.08
CA LEU A 96 -23.44 1.15 8.42
C LEU A 96 -23.08 -0.04 9.32
N VAL A 97 -23.34 -1.27 8.90
CA VAL A 97 -23.16 -2.46 9.75
C VAL A 97 -21.72 -2.60 10.23
N VAL A 98 -20.74 -2.46 9.32
CA VAL A 98 -19.32 -2.53 9.67
C VAL A 98 -18.92 -1.36 10.57
N ASN A 99 -19.46 -0.16 10.33
CA ASN A 99 -19.21 1.03 11.15
C ASN A 99 -19.70 0.83 12.59
N TYR A 100 -20.95 0.37 12.77
CA TYR A 100 -21.52 0.11 14.08
C TYR A 100 -20.83 -1.07 14.78
N GLY A 101 -20.42 -2.09 14.04
CA GLY A 101 -19.59 -3.17 14.60
C GLY A 101 -18.24 -2.66 15.12
N ASN A 102 -17.57 -1.79 14.36
CA ASN A 102 -16.33 -1.15 14.80
C ASN A 102 -16.54 -0.27 16.05
N LEU A 103 -17.63 0.50 16.13
CA LEU A 103 -17.97 1.32 17.30
C LEU A 103 -18.29 0.44 18.52
N ALA A 104 -18.99 -0.68 18.33
CA ALA A 104 -19.26 -1.63 19.41
C ALA A 104 -17.96 -2.18 20.03
N TRP A 105 -16.98 -2.54 19.20
CA TRP A 105 -15.64 -2.95 19.64
C TRP A 105 -14.85 -1.83 20.32
N LEU A 106 -14.87 -0.61 19.75
CA LEU A 106 -14.20 0.54 20.34
C LEU A 106 -14.71 0.83 21.76
N HIS A 107 -16.03 0.91 21.94
CA HIS A 107 -16.65 1.16 23.24
C HIS A 107 -16.43 0.00 24.21
N HIS A 108 -16.38 -1.23 23.72
CA HIS A 108 -16.00 -2.37 24.54
C HIS A 108 -14.57 -2.23 25.09
N HIS A 109 -13.59 -1.89 24.24
CA HIS A 109 -12.21 -1.64 24.67
C HIS A 109 -12.07 -0.47 25.64
N LEU A 110 -12.96 0.52 25.58
CA LEU A 110 -13.04 1.63 26.53
C LEU A 110 -13.69 1.27 27.87
N GLY A 111 -14.26 0.07 28.00
CA GLY A 111 -15.04 -0.32 29.18
C GLY A 111 -16.46 0.25 29.21
N GLU A 112 -16.91 0.89 28.13
CA GLU A 112 -18.21 1.56 28.00
C GLU A 112 -19.29 0.55 27.55
N GLN A 113 -19.59 -0.40 28.42
CA GLN A 113 -20.44 -1.57 28.12
C GLN A 113 -21.83 -1.19 27.57
N ALA A 114 -22.46 -0.15 28.13
CA ALA A 114 -23.78 0.30 27.68
C ALA A 114 -23.77 0.84 26.23
N GLN A 115 -22.71 1.56 25.85
CA GLN A 115 -22.56 2.06 24.49
C GLN A 115 -22.26 0.92 23.52
N SER A 116 -21.37 0.00 23.91
CA SER A 116 -21.07 -1.20 23.13
C SER A 116 -22.34 -2.04 22.85
N GLN A 117 -23.15 -2.29 23.88
CA GLN A 117 -24.43 -2.99 23.74
C GLN A 117 -25.43 -2.22 22.87
N GLY A 118 -25.46 -0.89 22.96
CA GLY A 118 -26.30 -0.04 22.11
C GLY A 118 -25.96 -0.18 20.62
N TYR A 119 -24.67 -0.19 20.26
CA TYR A 119 -24.26 -0.41 18.87
C TYR A 119 -24.51 -1.85 18.39
N LEU A 120 -24.37 -2.85 19.26
CA LEU A 120 -24.78 -4.22 18.94
C LEU A 120 -26.27 -4.30 18.57
N SER A 121 -27.14 -3.69 19.38
CA SER A 121 -28.57 -3.64 19.08
C SER A 121 -28.86 -2.94 17.75
N LYS A 122 -28.08 -1.91 17.38
CA LYS A 122 -28.20 -1.28 16.06
C LYS A 122 -27.79 -2.20 14.91
N VAL A 123 -26.70 -2.97 15.08
CA VAL A 123 -26.30 -3.97 14.08
C VAL A 123 -27.40 -5.03 13.92
N GLU A 124 -27.91 -5.57 15.03
CA GLU A 124 -29.00 -6.56 15.03
C GLU A 124 -30.26 -6.00 14.33
N ALA A 125 -30.63 -4.75 14.60
CA ALA A 125 -31.77 -4.09 13.97
C ALA A 125 -31.58 -3.94 12.44
N LEU A 126 -30.41 -3.45 12.00
CA LEU A 126 -30.11 -3.29 10.57
C LEU A 126 -30.12 -4.62 9.83
N MET A 127 -29.57 -5.68 10.43
CA MET A 127 -29.56 -7.01 9.78
C MET A 127 -30.93 -7.69 9.76
N SER A 128 -31.82 -7.33 10.69
CA SER A 128 -33.22 -7.75 10.68
C SER A 128 -34.04 -7.01 9.61
N GLU A 129 -33.80 -5.71 9.44
CA GLU A 129 -34.49 -4.87 8.44
C GLU A 129 -33.99 -5.14 7.01
N TYR A 130 -32.69 -5.37 6.85
CA TYR A 130 -32.01 -5.61 5.58
C TYR A 130 -31.32 -6.98 5.58
N PRO A 131 -32.08 -8.09 5.55
CA PRO A 131 -31.50 -9.42 5.52
C PRO A 131 -30.67 -9.63 4.25
N PRO A 132 -29.60 -10.45 4.30
CA PRO A 132 -28.79 -10.72 3.12
C PRO A 132 -29.65 -11.40 2.02
N PRO A 133 -29.45 -11.05 0.73
CA PRO A 133 -30.19 -11.67 -0.37
C PRO A 133 -29.96 -13.18 -0.49
N CYS A 134 -28.82 -13.67 0.02
CA CYS A 134 -28.45 -15.08 0.09
C CYS A 134 -28.14 -15.45 1.54
N LEU A 135 -28.84 -16.43 2.12
CA LEU A 135 -28.74 -16.76 3.55
C LEU A 135 -27.35 -17.25 3.99
N ASP A 136 -26.59 -17.86 3.08
CA ASP A 136 -25.27 -18.41 3.37
C ASP A 136 -24.12 -17.40 3.12
N GLU A 137 -24.44 -16.18 2.65
CA GLU A 137 -23.45 -15.15 2.37
C GLU A 137 -23.68 -13.89 3.25
N PRO A 138 -22.60 -13.20 3.69
CA PRO A 138 -22.75 -11.90 4.33
C PRO A 138 -23.43 -10.90 3.39
N HIS A 139 -24.11 -9.90 3.96
CA HIS A 139 -24.75 -8.83 3.18
C HIS A 139 -23.77 -8.20 2.15
N PRO A 140 -24.20 -7.86 0.92
CA PRO A 140 -23.29 -7.40 -0.15
C PRO A 140 -22.43 -6.20 0.24
N GLU A 141 -22.96 -5.23 1.00
CA GLU A 141 -22.20 -4.10 1.53
C GLU A 141 -21.04 -4.53 2.46
N ILE A 142 -21.26 -5.55 3.30
CA ILE A 142 -20.22 -6.12 4.17
C ILE A 142 -19.15 -6.81 3.32
N CYS A 143 -19.57 -7.60 2.32
CA CYS A 143 -18.65 -8.23 1.38
C CYS A 143 -17.80 -7.19 0.64
N ALA A 144 -18.40 -6.10 0.17
CA ALA A 144 -17.73 -5.03 -0.54
C ALA A 144 -16.72 -4.29 0.36
N GLU A 145 -17.07 -3.96 1.60
CA GLU A 145 -16.15 -3.32 2.55
C GLU A 145 -14.99 -4.24 2.91
N LYS A 146 -15.26 -5.50 3.22
CA LYS A 146 -14.23 -6.51 3.51
C LYS A 146 -13.26 -6.67 2.34
N ALA A 147 -13.79 -6.78 1.13
CA ALA A 147 -13.00 -6.84 -0.08
C ALA A 147 -12.10 -5.60 -0.25
N TRP A 148 -12.68 -4.41 -0.14
CA TRP A 148 -11.93 -3.16 -0.28
C TRP A 148 -10.81 -3.02 0.76
N THR A 149 -11.08 -3.42 2.00
CA THR A 149 -10.09 -3.43 3.08
C THR A 149 -8.96 -4.40 2.77
N LEU A 150 -9.28 -5.64 2.37
CA LEU A 150 -8.28 -6.66 2.02
C LEU A 150 -7.38 -6.25 0.84
N MET A 151 -7.85 -5.40 -0.08
CA MET A 151 -7.00 -4.85 -1.15
C MET A 151 -5.79 -4.07 -0.63
N LYS A 152 -5.84 -3.59 0.62
CA LYS A 152 -4.75 -2.84 1.26
C LYS A 152 -3.67 -3.74 1.85
N PHE A 153 -3.81 -5.06 1.81
CA PHE A 153 -2.90 -6.00 2.45
C PHE A 153 -2.06 -6.78 1.43
N SER A 154 -1.60 -7.99 1.73
CA SER A 154 -0.65 -8.73 0.88
C SER A 154 -1.28 -9.20 -0.43
N SER A 155 -0.51 -9.88 -1.29
CA SER A 155 -1.04 -10.39 -2.57
C SER A 155 -2.11 -11.47 -2.39
N SER A 156 -2.02 -12.30 -1.35
CA SER A 156 -3.05 -13.32 -1.07
C SER A 156 -4.36 -12.68 -0.62
N GLU A 157 -4.32 -11.67 0.27
CA GLU A 157 -5.51 -10.92 0.68
C GLU A 157 -6.12 -10.17 -0.51
N LYS A 158 -5.34 -9.68 -1.46
CA LYS A 158 -5.87 -9.09 -2.69
C LYS A 158 -6.62 -10.10 -3.57
N LEU A 159 -6.19 -11.36 -3.62
CA LEU A 159 -6.95 -12.42 -4.30
C LEU A 159 -8.25 -12.71 -3.56
N LEU A 160 -8.20 -12.83 -2.24
CA LEU A 160 -9.38 -12.99 -1.40
C LEU A 160 -10.36 -11.81 -1.54
N ALA A 161 -9.84 -10.58 -1.68
CA ALA A 161 -10.65 -9.40 -1.97
C ALA A 161 -11.41 -9.55 -3.28
N ALA A 162 -10.78 -10.08 -4.34
CA ALA A 162 -11.46 -10.31 -5.61
C ALA A 162 -12.62 -11.31 -5.46
N ASP A 163 -12.49 -12.32 -4.60
CA ASP A 163 -13.55 -13.28 -4.30
C ASP A 163 -14.71 -12.63 -3.52
N TYR A 164 -14.43 -11.81 -2.51
CA TYR A 164 -15.48 -11.09 -1.77
C TYR A 164 -16.21 -10.07 -2.66
N PHE A 165 -15.52 -9.35 -3.53
CA PHE A 165 -16.20 -8.53 -4.53
C PHE A 165 -17.06 -9.38 -5.47
N GLN A 166 -16.58 -10.55 -5.87
CA GLN A 166 -17.37 -11.44 -6.73
C GLN A 166 -18.67 -11.90 -6.05
N ARG A 167 -18.66 -12.15 -4.74
CA ARG A 167 -19.86 -12.44 -3.93
C ARG A 167 -20.81 -11.24 -3.92
N ALA A 168 -20.30 -10.06 -3.58
CA ALA A 168 -21.08 -8.82 -3.58
C ALA A 168 -21.75 -8.54 -4.95
N ILE A 169 -21.01 -8.70 -6.05
CA ILE A 169 -21.50 -8.49 -7.43
C ILE A 169 -22.56 -9.52 -7.82
N ARG A 170 -22.51 -10.77 -7.34
CA ARG A 170 -23.56 -11.76 -7.62
C ARG A 170 -24.90 -11.35 -7.01
N MET A 171 -24.86 -10.73 -5.84
CA MET A 171 -26.04 -10.23 -5.15
C MET A 171 -26.51 -8.88 -5.68
N GLN A 172 -25.60 -8.00 -6.11
CA GLN A 172 -25.93 -6.70 -6.72
C GLN A 172 -24.98 -6.41 -7.91
N PRO A 173 -25.35 -6.80 -9.13
CA PRO A 173 -24.46 -6.73 -10.29
C PRO A 173 -24.25 -5.30 -10.81
N ASP A 174 -25.15 -4.37 -10.54
CA ASP A 174 -25.14 -3.02 -11.13
C ASP A 174 -24.09 -2.07 -10.51
N MET A 175 -23.40 -2.51 -9.45
CA MET A 175 -22.39 -1.72 -8.74
C MET A 175 -21.06 -1.67 -9.52
N VAL A 176 -20.92 -0.67 -10.38
CA VAL A 176 -19.74 -0.44 -11.24
C VAL A 176 -18.45 -0.38 -10.41
N GLU A 177 -18.47 0.30 -9.26
CA GLU A 177 -17.32 0.47 -8.39
C GLU A 177 -16.80 -0.87 -7.85
N TRP A 178 -17.69 -1.83 -7.60
CA TRP A 178 -17.32 -3.16 -7.12
C TRP A 178 -16.70 -3.98 -8.25
N GLN A 179 -17.25 -3.89 -9.47
CA GLN A 179 -16.68 -4.52 -10.63
C GLN A 179 -15.26 -4.00 -10.92
N THR A 180 -15.07 -2.68 -10.93
CA THR A 180 -13.76 -2.06 -11.11
C THR A 180 -12.80 -2.45 -10.00
N SER A 181 -13.24 -2.41 -8.73
CA SER A 181 -12.40 -2.75 -7.58
C SER A 181 -11.96 -4.22 -7.59
N ARG A 182 -12.81 -5.14 -8.04
CA ARG A 182 -12.45 -6.55 -8.25
C ARG A 182 -11.31 -6.70 -9.25
N VAL A 183 -11.40 -6.00 -10.39
CA VAL A 183 -10.34 -6.04 -11.40
C VAL A 183 -9.06 -5.42 -10.87
N LEU A 184 -9.14 -4.30 -10.15
CA LEU A 184 -7.99 -3.69 -9.49
C LEU A 184 -7.34 -4.62 -8.45
N ALA A 185 -8.13 -5.40 -7.72
CA ALA A 185 -7.63 -6.38 -6.75
C ALA A 185 -6.79 -7.46 -7.45
N LEU A 186 -7.32 -8.05 -8.54
CA LEU A 186 -6.61 -9.02 -9.38
C LEU A 186 -5.32 -8.44 -9.96
N VAL A 187 -5.41 -7.29 -10.64
CA VAL A 187 -4.24 -6.64 -11.26
C VAL A 187 -3.16 -6.34 -10.22
N ASN A 188 -3.56 -5.91 -9.03
CA ASN A 188 -2.61 -5.58 -7.97
C ASN A 188 -2.00 -6.81 -7.28
N ALA A 189 -2.72 -7.93 -7.20
CA ALA A 189 -2.19 -9.19 -6.68
C ALA A 189 -1.00 -9.69 -7.53
N PHE A 190 -1.09 -9.52 -8.86
CA PHE A 190 -0.08 -9.95 -9.83
C PHE A 190 0.91 -8.83 -10.24
N MET A 191 0.94 -7.68 -9.55
CA MET A 191 1.81 -6.55 -9.89
C MET A 191 3.30 -6.91 -10.01
N HIS A 192 3.76 -7.91 -9.25
CA HIS A 192 5.16 -8.35 -9.25
C HIS A 192 5.46 -9.48 -10.26
N GLN A 193 4.42 -10.06 -10.89
CA GLN A 193 4.51 -11.14 -11.87
C GLN A 193 3.99 -10.71 -13.25
N ARG A 194 4.06 -9.41 -13.55
CA ARG A 194 3.46 -8.79 -14.74
C ARG A 194 3.94 -9.34 -16.09
N ALA A 195 5.13 -9.95 -16.14
CA ALA A 195 5.62 -10.63 -17.34
C ALA A 195 4.69 -11.78 -17.80
N HIS A 196 3.82 -12.27 -16.91
CA HIS A 196 2.84 -13.33 -17.15
C HIS A 196 1.40 -12.85 -16.95
N MET A 197 1.12 -11.54 -17.09
CA MET A 197 -0.26 -11.07 -16.96
C MET A 197 -1.16 -11.76 -17.99
N ASP A 198 -2.06 -12.59 -17.48
CA ASP A 198 -2.98 -13.40 -18.27
C ASP A 198 -3.76 -12.53 -19.26
N VAL A 199 -3.97 -13.05 -20.47
CA VAL A 199 -4.83 -12.45 -21.49
C VAL A 199 -6.23 -12.20 -20.91
N ASP A 200 -6.71 -13.10 -20.04
CA ASP A 200 -7.99 -12.96 -19.35
C ASP A 200 -8.04 -11.73 -18.43
N ILE A 201 -6.97 -11.43 -17.69
CA ILE A 201 -6.92 -10.22 -16.84
C ILE A 201 -6.94 -8.95 -17.68
N LEU A 202 -6.21 -8.93 -18.80
CA LEU A 202 -6.20 -7.75 -19.68
C LEU A 202 -7.58 -7.47 -20.30
N GLU A 203 -8.33 -8.51 -20.68
CA GLU A 203 -9.69 -8.34 -21.18
C GLU A 203 -10.62 -7.84 -20.07
N LYS A 204 -10.52 -8.38 -18.85
CA LYS A 204 -11.26 -7.87 -17.68
C LYS A 204 -10.97 -6.39 -17.41
N MET A 205 -9.71 -5.95 -17.55
CA MET A 205 -9.34 -4.54 -17.42
C MET A 205 -9.96 -3.67 -18.51
N LYS A 206 -9.98 -4.15 -19.76
CA LYS A 206 -10.61 -3.43 -20.87
C LYS A 206 -12.10 -3.22 -20.61
N ILE A 207 -12.81 -4.29 -20.28
CA ILE A 207 -14.25 -4.26 -19.96
C ILE A 207 -14.52 -3.31 -18.80
N ALA A 208 -13.81 -3.45 -17.68
CA ALA A 208 -14.02 -2.58 -16.52
C ALA A 208 -13.74 -1.10 -16.83
N LYS A 209 -12.72 -0.79 -17.65
CA LYS A 209 -12.42 0.58 -18.08
C LYS A 209 -13.51 1.17 -18.99
N GLU A 210 -14.18 0.35 -19.78
CA GLU A 210 -15.32 0.78 -20.61
C GLU A 210 -16.56 1.06 -19.76
N HIS A 211 -16.78 0.30 -18.69
CA HIS A 211 -17.88 0.50 -17.74
C HIS A 211 -17.62 1.66 -16.75
N ASP A 212 -16.35 1.92 -16.42
CA ASP A 212 -15.91 2.97 -15.48
C ASP A 212 -14.86 3.90 -16.13
N PRO A 213 -15.26 4.75 -17.11
CA PRO A 213 -14.35 5.56 -17.90
C PRO A 213 -13.67 6.69 -17.11
N ASP A 214 -14.19 7.02 -15.93
CA ASP A 214 -13.66 8.07 -15.04
C ASP A 214 -12.66 7.54 -14.00
N ASN A 215 -12.49 6.22 -13.92
CA ASN A 215 -11.44 5.60 -13.13
C ASN A 215 -10.08 5.71 -13.83
N LEU A 216 -9.45 6.87 -13.66
CA LEU A 216 -8.15 7.20 -14.25
C LEU A 216 -7.03 6.28 -13.76
N TYR A 217 -7.17 5.71 -12.57
CA TYR A 217 -6.24 4.73 -12.02
C TYR A 217 -6.25 3.43 -12.83
N LEU A 218 -7.43 2.86 -13.08
CA LEU A 218 -7.57 1.68 -13.93
C LEU A 218 -7.10 1.99 -15.36
N ALA A 219 -7.44 3.16 -15.90
CA ALA A 219 -6.99 3.58 -17.23
C ALA A 219 -5.45 3.61 -17.33
N ALA A 220 -4.75 4.14 -16.33
CA ALA A 220 -3.29 4.18 -16.29
C ALA A 220 -2.68 2.78 -16.23
N LEU A 221 -3.23 1.89 -15.41
CA LEU A 221 -2.80 0.50 -15.34
C LEU A 221 -3.04 -0.26 -16.65
N TYR A 222 -4.16 -0.01 -17.32
CA TYR A 222 -4.50 -0.63 -18.59
C TYR A 222 -3.53 -0.21 -19.71
N LEU A 223 -3.23 1.10 -19.80
CA LEU A 223 -2.22 1.59 -20.76
C LEU A 223 -0.85 1.00 -20.48
N GLU A 224 -0.46 0.89 -19.21
CA GLU A 224 0.78 0.24 -18.81
C GLU A 224 0.83 -1.24 -19.25
N ALA A 225 -0.23 -2.01 -18.99
CA ALA A 225 -0.30 -3.42 -19.40
C ALA A 225 -0.25 -3.58 -20.93
N ARG A 226 -0.90 -2.68 -21.68
CA ARG A 226 -0.82 -2.66 -23.16
C ARG A 226 0.59 -2.34 -23.66
N ALA A 227 1.27 -1.38 -23.04
CA ALA A 227 2.64 -1.02 -23.39
C ALA A 227 3.62 -2.19 -23.15
N GLN A 228 3.41 -2.95 -22.08
CA GLN A 228 4.18 -4.16 -21.80
C GLN A 228 4.01 -5.25 -22.88
N LYS A 229 2.84 -5.31 -23.53
CA LYS A 229 2.59 -6.19 -24.68
C LYS A 229 3.03 -5.57 -26.03
N GLY A 230 3.77 -4.46 -26.01
CA GLY A 230 4.33 -3.82 -27.22
C GLY A 230 3.41 -2.85 -27.94
N ALA A 231 2.25 -2.50 -27.38
CA ALA A 231 1.37 -1.50 -27.97
C ALA A 231 1.97 -0.09 -27.86
N LYS A 232 1.81 0.72 -28.91
CA LYS A 232 2.17 2.15 -28.89
C LYS A 232 1.09 2.93 -28.15
N VAL A 233 1.37 3.37 -26.92
CA VAL A 233 0.39 4.04 -26.05
C VAL A 233 0.71 5.51 -25.75
N GLN A 234 1.72 6.09 -26.40
CA GLN A 234 2.24 7.43 -26.08
C GLN A 234 1.14 8.52 -26.14
N ASP A 235 0.42 8.63 -27.26
CA ASP A 235 -0.64 9.64 -27.41
C ASP A 235 -1.79 9.47 -26.39
N GLU A 236 -2.14 8.21 -26.08
CA GLU A 236 -3.15 7.88 -25.07
C GLU A 236 -2.65 8.27 -23.68
N ALA A 237 -1.36 8.04 -23.38
CA ALA A 237 -0.73 8.41 -22.12
C ALA A 237 -0.73 9.94 -21.91
N HIS A 238 -0.42 10.73 -22.95
CA HIS A 238 -0.48 12.20 -22.88
C HIS A 238 -1.91 12.72 -22.66
N LYS A 239 -2.90 12.11 -23.30
CA LYS A 239 -4.32 12.44 -23.07
C LYS A 239 -4.72 12.10 -21.62
N LEU A 240 -4.30 10.96 -21.12
CA LEU A 240 -4.58 10.54 -19.74
C LEU A 240 -3.88 11.46 -18.73
N ALA A 241 -2.65 11.89 -18.98
CA ALA A 241 -1.92 12.83 -18.13
C ALA A 241 -2.69 14.14 -17.92
N ARG A 242 -3.23 14.72 -18.98
CA ARG A 242 -4.08 15.92 -18.88
C ARG A 242 -5.32 15.70 -18.01
N ARG A 243 -5.96 14.53 -18.11
CA ARG A 243 -7.13 14.17 -17.29
C ARG A 243 -6.75 13.98 -15.82
N VAL A 244 -5.63 13.31 -15.54
CA VAL A 244 -5.15 13.07 -14.17
C VAL A 244 -4.81 14.38 -13.48
N LEU A 245 -4.09 15.28 -14.16
CA LEU A 245 -3.69 16.58 -13.60
C LEU A 245 -4.80 17.65 -13.58
N ALA A 246 -5.97 17.34 -14.13
CA ALA A 246 -7.15 18.21 -14.02
C ALA A 246 -7.91 17.98 -12.70
N LYS A 247 -7.64 16.86 -12.01
CA LYS A 247 -8.20 16.53 -10.70
C LYS A 247 -7.11 16.67 -9.63
N PRO A 248 -7.47 16.84 -8.36
CA PRO A 248 -6.51 16.80 -7.27
C PRO A 248 -5.70 15.50 -7.26
N VAL A 249 -4.39 15.64 -6.99
CA VAL A 249 -3.47 14.51 -7.03
C VAL A 249 -3.46 13.75 -5.71
N SER A 250 -3.97 12.52 -5.75
CA SER A 250 -3.96 11.56 -4.64
C SER A 250 -3.44 10.18 -5.08
N SER A 251 -3.38 9.23 -4.15
CA SER A 251 -3.06 7.84 -4.47
C SER A 251 -4.09 7.15 -5.38
N TYR A 252 -5.31 7.67 -5.44
CA TYR A 252 -6.39 7.19 -6.31
C TYR A 252 -6.47 7.91 -7.66
N SER A 253 -5.79 9.04 -7.83
CA SER A 253 -5.79 9.81 -9.08
C SER A 253 -5.22 9.05 -10.29
N GLY A 254 -4.44 7.99 -10.06
CA GLY A 254 -3.72 7.26 -11.12
C GLY A 254 -2.34 7.85 -11.47
N ILE A 255 -1.89 8.90 -10.77
CA ILE A 255 -0.60 9.55 -11.07
C ILE A 255 0.60 8.60 -10.94
N LYS A 256 0.61 7.72 -9.94
CA LYS A 256 1.72 6.80 -9.69
C LYS A 256 1.88 5.75 -10.80
N PRO A 257 0.83 5.00 -11.22
CA PRO A 257 0.95 4.11 -12.37
C PRO A 257 1.22 4.88 -13.67
N LEU A 258 0.67 6.08 -13.85
CA LEU A 258 0.95 6.91 -15.02
C LEU A 258 2.43 7.30 -15.10
N LEU A 259 3.02 7.83 -14.03
CA LEU A 259 4.45 8.13 -13.98
C LEU A 259 5.31 6.89 -14.23
N ARG A 260 4.88 5.72 -13.74
CA ARG A 260 5.56 4.45 -14.03
C ARG A 260 5.50 4.09 -15.52
N LEU A 261 4.33 4.22 -16.16
CA LEU A 261 4.17 4.06 -17.61
C LEU A 261 5.13 4.98 -18.37
N TYR A 262 5.19 6.26 -18.01
CA TYR A 262 6.09 7.23 -18.67
C TYR A 262 7.55 6.81 -18.57
N ARG A 263 8.02 6.49 -17.35
CA ARG A 263 9.42 6.11 -17.10
C ARG A 263 9.88 4.88 -17.88
N ILE A 264 8.97 3.93 -18.12
CA ILE A 264 9.32 2.63 -18.71
C ILE A 264 9.05 2.60 -20.22
N HIS A 265 7.96 3.23 -20.69
CA HIS A 265 7.44 3.04 -22.04
C HIS A 265 7.28 4.31 -22.88
N VAL A 266 7.48 5.51 -22.30
CA VAL A 266 7.40 6.78 -23.04
C VAL A 266 8.76 7.47 -23.04
N SER A 267 9.10 8.13 -21.94
CA SER A 267 10.38 8.82 -21.76
C SER A 267 10.61 9.09 -20.27
N MET A 268 11.84 8.85 -19.81
CA MET A 268 12.23 9.15 -18.43
C MET A 268 12.27 10.65 -18.16
N ASP A 269 12.59 11.49 -19.16
CA ASP A 269 12.57 12.96 -19.00
C ASP A 269 11.13 13.49 -18.96
N GLU A 270 10.25 13.02 -19.85
CA GLU A 270 8.83 13.39 -19.79
C GLU A 270 8.16 12.95 -18.48
N ALA A 271 8.62 11.84 -17.87
CA ALA A 271 8.15 11.44 -16.55
C ALA A 271 8.54 12.43 -15.45
N ILE A 272 9.71 13.08 -15.56
CA ILE A 272 10.15 14.12 -14.63
C ILE A 272 9.35 15.40 -14.88
N ASP A 273 9.18 15.80 -16.14
CA ASP A 273 8.40 16.99 -16.50
C ASP A 273 6.95 16.86 -16.01
N LEU A 274 6.33 15.69 -16.21
CA LEU A 274 4.99 15.40 -15.71
C LEU A 274 4.92 15.43 -14.17
N ALA A 275 5.95 14.95 -13.49
CA ALA A 275 5.99 14.97 -12.02
C ALA A 275 6.18 16.39 -11.47
N GLU A 276 7.00 17.22 -12.11
CA GLU A 276 7.21 18.62 -11.72
C GLU A 276 5.97 19.47 -12.04
N GLU A 277 5.32 19.27 -13.19
CA GLU A 277 4.04 19.92 -13.50
C GLU A 277 2.97 19.59 -12.44
N ALA A 278 2.90 18.32 -12.02
CA ALA A 278 2.00 17.90 -10.95
C ALA A 278 2.33 18.54 -9.59
N LEU A 279 3.62 18.77 -9.29
CA LEU A 279 4.07 19.47 -8.08
C LEU A 279 3.71 20.95 -8.13
N GLU A 280 3.84 21.60 -9.28
CA GLU A 280 3.47 23.00 -9.48
C GLU A 280 1.96 23.22 -9.29
N ARG A 281 1.13 22.32 -9.82
CA ARG A 281 -0.33 22.39 -9.67
C ARG A 281 -0.80 22.05 -8.25
N HIS A 282 -0.10 21.13 -7.56
CA HIS A 282 -0.52 20.62 -6.25
C HIS A 282 0.64 20.62 -5.23
N PRO A 283 1.19 21.80 -4.86
CA PRO A 283 2.40 21.89 -4.04
C PRO A 283 2.21 21.36 -2.60
N GLY A 284 0.98 21.40 -2.10
CA GLY A 284 0.63 20.86 -0.77
C GLY A 284 0.40 19.34 -0.73
N ALA A 285 0.27 18.68 -1.88
CA ALA A 285 -0.04 17.25 -1.91
C ALA A 285 1.23 16.42 -1.65
N ARG A 286 1.32 15.83 -0.45
CA ARG A 286 2.48 15.00 -0.07
C ARG A 286 2.68 13.78 -0.97
N TYR A 287 1.60 13.21 -1.51
CA TYR A 287 1.67 12.02 -2.34
C TYR A 287 2.42 12.26 -3.66
N ILE A 288 2.23 13.43 -4.30
CA ILE A 288 2.97 13.75 -5.51
C ILE A 288 4.46 13.98 -5.23
N LYS A 289 4.82 14.60 -4.09
CA LYS A 289 6.23 14.71 -3.65
C LYS A 289 6.88 13.33 -3.55
N ARG A 290 6.18 12.36 -2.96
CA ARG A 290 6.62 10.96 -2.90
C ARG A 290 6.79 10.34 -4.30
N CYS A 291 5.84 10.58 -5.21
CA CYS A 291 5.92 10.06 -6.57
C CYS A 291 7.05 10.70 -7.39
N ALA A 292 7.27 12.01 -7.26
CA ALA A 292 8.35 12.75 -7.89
C ALA A 292 9.72 12.27 -7.38
N ALA A 293 9.89 12.11 -6.06
CA ALA A 293 11.11 11.56 -5.47
C ALA A 293 11.46 10.18 -6.06
N ILE A 294 10.47 9.30 -6.26
CA ILE A 294 10.67 8.01 -6.92
C ILE A 294 11.11 8.18 -8.38
N CYS A 295 10.54 9.13 -9.12
CA CYS A 295 10.98 9.44 -10.49
C CYS A 295 12.43 9.91 -10.52
N TYR A 296 12.79 10.87 -9.66
CA TYR A 296 14.17 11.35 -9.54
C TYR A 296 15.12 10.23 -9.17
N LYS A 297 14.79 9.38 -8.19
CA LYS A 297 15.59 8.18 -7.87
C LYS A 297 15.85 7.34 -9.13
N ARG A 298 14.80 7.01 -9.90
CA ARG A 298 14.95 6.22 -11.13
C ARG A 298 15.84 6.92 -12.16
N LYS A 299 15.74 8.25 -12.29
CA LYS A 299 16.59 9.04 -13.20
C LYS A 299 18.06 9.01 -12.75
N VAL A 300 18.34 9.15 -11.46
CA VAL A 300 19.71 9.11 -10.91
C VAL A 300 20.41 7.79 -11.20
N PHE A 301 19.67 6.67 -11.18
CA PHE A 301 20.22 5.33 -11.39
C PHE A 301 20.04 4.78 -12.81
N SER A 302 19.49 5.53 -13.76
CA SER A 302 19.35 5.05 -15.15
C SER A 302 20.69 5.07 -15.89
N GLN A 303 20.97 4.02 -16.67
CA GLN A 303 22.24 3.80 -17.40
C GLN A 303 22.59 4.91 -18.41
N SER A 304 21.61 5.68 -18.88
CA SER A 304 21.79 6.77 -19.85
C SER A 304 22.42 8.05 -19.26
N ASN A 305 22.63 8.13 -17.95
CA ASN A 305 23.02 9.38 -17.28
C ASN A 305 24.45 9.33 -16.73
N SER A 306 25.45 9.37 -17.61
CA SER A 306 26.82 9.70 -17.21
C SER A 306 26.93 11.14 -16.67
N HIS A 307 25.97 12.03 -16.98
CA HIS A 307 25.97 13.43 -16.56
C HIS A 307 24.55 13.92 -16.20
N LEU A 308 24.04 13.54 -15.03
CA LEU A 308 22.86 14.24 -14.50
C LEU A 308 23.28 15.65 -14.06
N GLU A 309 22.54 16.67 -14.49
CA GLU A 309 22.83 18.04 -14.09
C GLU A 309 22.83 18.21 -12.57
N PRO A 310 23.77 19.00 -12.00
CA PRO A 310 23.82 19.25 -10.56
C PRO A 310 22.48 19.77 -10.01
N SER A 311 21.75 20.60 -10.75
CA SER A 311 20.42 21.12 -10.37
C SER A 311 19.42 20.00 -10.10
N ARG A 312 19.33 19.01 -11.01
CA ARG A 312 18.42 17.85 -10.90
C ARG A 312 18.82 16.94 -9.75
N MET A 313 20.11 16.83 -9.43
CA MET A 313 20.60 16.09 -8.26
C MET A 313 20.20 16.77 -6.94
N HIS A 314 20.38 18.09 -6.84
CA HIS A 314 19.94 18.85 -5.66
C HIS A 314 18.42 18.75 -5.48
N ARG A 315 17.65 18.83 -6.58
CA ARG A 315 16.20 18.63 -6.56
C ARG A 315 15.82 17.24 -6.05
N ALA A 316 16.51 16.20 -6.51
CA ALA A 316 16.31 14.83 -6.02
C ALA A 316 16.51 14.74 -4.50
N ILE A 317 17.65 15.25 -3.99
CA ILE A 317 17.95 15.24 -2.53
C ILE A 317 16.89 16.02 -1.75
N SER A 318 16.51 17.22 -2.21
CA SER A 318 15.49 18.04 -1.56
C SER A 318 14.16 17.31 -1.43
N LEU A 319 13.66 16.76 -2.55
CA LEU A 319 12.41 16.00 -2.56
C LEU A 319 12.46 14.78 -1.64
N HIS A 320 13.57 14.05 -1.60
CA HIS A 320 13.71 12.91 -0.69
C HIS A 320 13.66 13.35 0.78
N ARG A 321 14.34 14.44 1.14
CA ARG A 321 14.31 14.99 2.51
C ARG A 321 12.91 15.47 2.90
N GLU A 322 12.23 16.19 2.02
CA GLU A 322 10.84 16.62 2.23
C GLU A 322 9.92 15.42 2.46
N VAL A 323 10.04 14.37 1.65
CA VAL A 323 9.22 13.16 1.81
C VAL A 323 9.57 12.43 3.10
N ILE A 324 10.84 12.34 3.50
CA ILE A 324 11.20 11.74 4.80
C ILE A 324 10.53 12.48 5.95
N ALA A 325 10.53 13.81 5.93
CA ALA A 325 9.87 14.64 6.93
C ALA A 325 8.34 14.48 6.95
N LEU A 326 7.71 14.32 5.77
CA LEU A 326 6.26 14.13 5.63
C LEU A 326 5.79 12.72 6.05
N TYR A 327 6.69 11.74 6.07
CA TYR A 327 6.39 10.33 6.35
C TYR A 327 7.33 9.77 7.44
N PRO A 328 7.29 10.28 8.68
CA PRO A 328 8.30 9.98 9.70
C PRO A 328 8.36 8.48 10.10
N HIS A 329 7.28 7.74 9.91
CA HIS A 329 7.19 6.33 10.30
C HIS A 329 7.12 5.34 9.12
N SER A 330 7.08 5.84 7.89
CA SER A 330 6.92 5.01 6.67
C SER A 330 7.89 5.36 5.55
N SER A 331 8.92 6.16 5.83
CA SER A 331 9.89 6.66 4.86
C SER A 331 11.20 5.86 4.79
N LEU A 332 11.31 4.69 5.41
CA LEU A 332 12.55 3.88 5.42
C LEU A 332 13.10 3.60 4.01
N GLN A 333 12.23 3.32 3.04
CA GLN A 333 12.62 3.16 1.64
C GLN A 333 13.14 4.48 1.03
N MET A 334 12.63 5.63 1.46
CA MET A 334 13.08 6.94 1.02
C MET A 334 14.43 7.31 1.65
N GLN A 335 14.64 7.00 2.93
CA GLN A 335 15.92 7.20 3.64
C GLN A 335 17.04 6.37 3.00
N THR A 336 16.81 5.08 2.75
CA THR A 336 17.76 4.22 2.03
C THR A 336 18.01 4.70 0.59
N SER A 337 16.99 5.26 -0.07
CA SER A 337 17.16 5.86 -1.40
C SER A 337 18.02 7.10 -1.36
N LEU A 338 17.85 7.97 -0.36
CA LEU A 338 18.64 9.18 -0.17
C LEU A 338 20.12 8.85 0.11
N ALA A 339 20.39 7.87 0.99
CA ALA A 339 21.75 7.38 1.24
C ALA A 339 22.42 6.88 -0.05
N ASN A 340 21.70 6.10 -0.87
CA ASN A 340 22.21 5.65 -2.17
C ASN A 340 22.45 6.81 -3.15
N ILE A 341 21.63 7.87 -3.13
CA ILE A 341 21.85 9.06 -3.96
C ILE A 341 23.15 9.77 -3.54
N HIS A 342 23.39 9.96 -2.24
CA HIS A 342 24.65 10.50 -1.73
C HIS A 342 25.86 9.64 -2.15
N ALA A 343 25.73 8.31 -2.06
CA ALA A 343 26.77 7.39 -2.53
C ALA A 343 27.09 7.58 -4.03
N LYS A 344 26.05 7.77 -4.86
CA LYS A 344 26.19 8.00 -6.31
C LYS A 344 26.89 9.33 -6.62
N LEU A 345 26.76 10.33 -5.74
CA LEU A 345 27.43 11.63 -5.84
C LEU A 345 28.87 11.63 -5.29
N ASN A 346 29.42 10.47 -4.94
CA ASN A 346 30.71 10.31 -4.25
C ASN A 346 30.77 10.99 -2.87
N GLN A 347 29.62 11.33 -2.28
CA GLN A 347 29.48 11.80 -0.90
C GLN A 347 29.44 10.59 0.04
N ARG A 348 30.59 9.92 0.13
CA ARG A 348 30.74 8.62 0.80
C ARG A 348 30.58 8.71 2.32
N ALA A 349 31.05 9.80 2.92
CA ALA A 349 30.96 9.98 4.36
C ALA A 349 29.48 10.14 4.79
N GLU A 350 28.74 10.96 4.06
CA GLU A 350 27.32 11.22 4.30
C GLU A 350 26.48 9.95 4.05
N ALA A 351 26.75 9.22 2.97
CA ALA A 351 26.07 7.96 2.71
C ALA A 351 26.33 6.91 3.80
N GLU A 352 27.59 6.77 4.26
CA GLU A 352 27.96 5.88 5.35
C GLU A 352 27.25 6.27 6.66
N GLU A 353 27.27 7.56 7.03
CA GLU A 353 26.61 8.06 8.24
C GLU A 353 25.12 7.73 8.24
N MET A 354 24.43 7.99 7.13
CA MET A 354 23.02 7.66 6.98
C MET A 354 22.74 6.17 7.13
N PHE A 355 23.53 5.30 6.49
CA PHE A 355 23.32 3.86 6.64
C PHE A 355 23.60 3.37 8.07
N GLN A 356 24.61 3.94 8.74
CA GLN A 356 24.93 3.61 10.13
C GLN A 356 23.81 4.07 11.09
N GLU A 357 23.18 5.20 10.84
CA GLU A 357 21.99 5.63 11.60
C GLU A 357 20.81 4.66 11.39
N LEU A 358 20.56 4.25 10.14
CA LEU A 358 19.50 3.29 9.81
C LEU A 358 19.74 1.92 10.45
N LEU A 359 20.98 1.45 10.52
CA LEU A 359 21.33 0.17 11.15
C LEU A 359 21.17 0.19 12.68
N ARG A 360 21.21 1.37 13.32
CA ARG A 360 20.98 1.54 14.76
C ARG A 360 19.51 1.74 15.12
N THR A 361 18.67 2.00 14.12
CA THR A 361 17.24 2.21 14.32
C THR A 361 16.57 0.89 14.70
N ASP A 362 15.64 0.93 15.66
CA ASP A 362 14.80 -0.22 15.98
C ASP A 362 13.78 -0.46 14.86
N LEU A 363 14.02 -1.49 14.06
CA LEU A 363 13.25 -1.84 12.87
C LEU A 363 12.61 -3.21 13.04
N ASP A 364 11.47 -3.41 12.38
CA ASP A 364 10.89 -4.73 12.22
C ASP A 364 11.78 -5.64 11.37
N ALA A 365 11.51 -6.95 11.38
CA ALA A 365 12.30 -7.94 10.65
C ALA A 365 12.48 -7.55 9.16
N GLU A 366 11.40 -7.13 8.48
CA GLU A 366 11.45 -6.68 7.09
C GLU A 366 12.34 -5.44 6.90
N GLY A 367 12.22 -4.44 7.79
CA GLY A 367 13.02 -3.23 7.77
C GLY A 367 14.51 -3.49 8.00
N GLN A 368 14.86 -4.37 8.94
CA GLN A 368 16.24 -4.80 9.19
C GLN A 368 16.85 -5.47 7.95
N GLN A 369 16.12 -6.40 7.34
CA GLN A 369 16.54 -7.07 6.10
C GLN A 369 16.76 -6.05 4.97
N MET A 370 15.85 -5.08 4.82
CA MET A 370 15.96 -4.04 3.80
C MET A 370 17.22 -3.19 3.98
N VAL A 371 17.45 -2.66 5.19
CA VAL A 371 18.61 -1.80 5.47
C VAL A 371 19.91 -2.57 5.28
N CYS A 372 20.02 -3.80 5.80
CA CYS A 372 21.19 -4.64 5.62
C CYS A 372 21.45 -4.94 4.13
N SER A 373 20.41 -5.31 3.37
CA SER A 373 20.53 -5.59 1.93
C SER A 373 20.98 -4.36 1.13
N TYR A 374 20.44 -3.18 1.41
CA TYR A 374 20.87 -1.95 0.73
C TYR A 374 22.28 -1.52 1.13
N TYR A 375 22.63 -1.63 2.41
CA TYR A 375 23.96 -1.30 2.89
C TYR A 375 25.03 -2.24 2.31
N ALA A 376 24.73 -3.54 2.22
CA ALA A 376 25.58 -4.50 1.54
C ALA A 376 25.86 -4.12 0.08
N LYS A 377 24.84 -3.70 -0.67
CA LYS A 377 25.00 -3.21 -2.06
C LYS A 377 25.86 -1.95 -2.13
N TYR A 378 25.67 -1.02 -1.20
CA TYR A 378 26.49 0.18 -1.10
C TYR A 378 27.98 -0.17 -0.84
N LEU A 379 28.25 -1.06 0.12
CA LEU A 379 29.61 -1.53 0.40
C LEU A 379 30.25 -2.23 -0.81
N GLU A 380 29.48 -3.07 -1.50
CA GLU A 380 29.94 -3.82 -2.66
C GLU A 380 30.26 -2.91 -3.86
N PHE A 381 29.33 -2.05 -4.25
CA PHE A 381 29.44 -1.28 -5.50
C PHE A 381 30.11 0.09 -5.33
N SER A 382 29.89 0.77 -4.20
CA SER A 382 30.41 2.12 -3.98
C SER A 382 31.74 2.12 -3.23
N GLN A 383 31.88 1.29 -2.19
CA GLN A 383 33.12 1.21 -1.40
C GLN A 383 34.10 0.13 -1.89
N LYS A 384 33.63 -0.83 -2.70
CA LYS A 384 34.39 -2.01 -3.15
C LYS A 384 34.87 -2.90 -1.98
N GLU A 385 34.14 -2.89 -0.87
CA GLU A 385 34.45 -3.65 0.35
C GLU A 385 33.69 -4.98 0.38
N LYS A 386 34.05 -5.89 -0.54
CA LYS A 386 33.33 -7.16 -0.74
C LYS A 386 33.16 -8.00 0.53
N HIS A 387 34.18 -8.08 1.38
CA HIS A 387 34.09 -8.87 2.61
C HIS A 387 33.06 -8.30 3.61
N ARG A 388 32.97 -6.96 3.73
CA ARG A 388 31.94 -6.34 4.58
C ARG A 388 30.56 -6.49 3.97
N SER A 389 30.41 -6.38 2.65
CA SER A 389 29.10 -6.56 2.00
C SER A 389 28.54 -7.97 2.22
N VAL A 390 29.38 -9.01 2.12
CA VAL A 390 28.98 -10.41 2.40
C VAL A 390 28.35 -10.55 3.78
N LYS A 391 28.99 -10.00 4.82
CA LYS A 391 28.46 -10.06 6.20
C LYS A 391 27.05 -9.50 6.30
N TYR A 392 26.79 -8.34 5.69
CA TYR A 392 25.45 -7.74 5.73
C TYR A 392 24.42 -8.47 4.87
N TYR A 393 24.82 -9.09 3.75
CA TYR A 393 23.92 -10.00 3.03
C TYR A 393 23.55 -11.23 3.88
N MET A 394 24.50 -11.80 4.62
CA MET A 394 24.25 -12.90 5.56
C MET A 394 23.35 -12.45 6.71
N THR A 395 23.59 -11.28 7.30
CA THR A 395 22.72 -10.70 8.33
C THR A 395 21.28 -10.53 7.84
N ALA A 396 21.08 -10.03 6.61
CA ALA A 396 19.75 -9.93 6.01
C ALA A 396 19.11 -11.31 5.78
N ALA A 397 19.89 -12.29 5.32
CA ALA A 397 19.40 -13.64 5.05
C ALA A 397 19.06 -14.45 6.32
N ALA A 398 19.79 -14.20 7.41
CA ALA A 398 19.66 -14.89 8.70
C ALA A 398 18.37 -14.57 9.45
N VAL A 399 17.78 -13.39 9.24
CA VAL A 399 16.48 -13.05 9.85
C VAL A 399 15.39 -13.95 9.23
N PRO A 400 14.68 -14.78 10.02
CA PRO A 400 13.74 -15.78 9.50
C PRO A 400 12.37 -15.15 9.17
N HIS A 401 12.38 -14.15 8.28
CA HIS A 401 11.20 -13.46 7.79
C HIS A 401 11.19 -13.50 6.26
N GLN A 402 10.12 -14.02 5.67
CA GLN A 402 10.02 -14.10 4.21
C GLN A 402 9.78 -12.71 3.62
N SER A 403 10.79 -12.19 2.92
CA SER A 403 10.70 -10.92 2.22
C SER A 403 11.52 -10.93 0.95
N PHE A 404 11.20 -10.00 0.04
CA PHE A 404 12.01 -9.75 -1.15
C PHE A 404 13.49 -9.51 -0.80
N TYR A 405 13.77 -8.77 0.28
CA TYR A 405 15.14 -8.41 0.66
C TYR A 405 15.94 -9.62 1.15
N ARG A 406 15.27 -10.57 1.80
CA ARG A 406 15.87 -11.85 2.21
C ARG A 406 16.26 -12.67 0.97
N GLU A 407 15.30 -12.92 0.09
CA GLU A 407 15.51 -13.68 -1.16
C GLU A 407 16.59 -13.04 -2.05
N ASP A 408 16.55 -11.72 -2.19
CA ASP A 408 17.49 -10.94 -2.99
C ASP A 408 18.92 -10.93 -2.40
N SER A 409 19.06 -11.13 -1.08
CA SER A 409 20.35 -11.29 -0.41
C SER A 409 20.88 -12.73 -0.55
N ILE A 410 20.02 -13.74 -0.40
CA ILE A 410 20.37 -15.16 -0.65
C ILE A 410 20.86 -15.33 -2.09
N ARG A 411 20.11 -14.83 -3.08
CA ARG A 411 20.49 -14.93 -4.50
C ARG A 411 21.84 -14.28 -4.79
N ARG A 412 22.19 -13.20 -4.09
CA ARG A 412 23.52 -12.57 -4.21
C ARG A 412 24.62 -13.41 -3.56
N LEU A 413 24.36 -13.99 -2.39
CA LEU A 413 25.30 -14.90 -1.73
C LEU A 413 25.57 -16.14 -2.59
N GLU A 414 24.54 -16.71 -3.22
CA GLU A 414 24.68 -17.82 -4.18
C GLU A 414 25.59 -17.44 -5.36
N LYS A 415 25.41 -16.25 -5.92
CA LYS A 415 26.27 -15.74 -6.99
C LYS A 415 27.73 -15.55 -6.52
N ILE A 416 27.94 -15.02 -5.32
CA ILE A 416 29.28 -14.85 -4.74
C ILE A 416 29.96 -16.21 -4.52
N ARG A 417 29.20 -17.24 -4.10
CA ARG A 417 29.67 -18.63 -3.99
C ARG A 417 30.10 -19.18 -5.34
N GLU A 418 29.30 -18.97 -6.39
CA GLU A 418 29.61 -19.44 -7.76
C GLU A 418 30.88 -18.78 -8.34
N GLU A 419 31.11 -17.50 -8.04
CA GLU A 419 32.30 -16.76 -8.46
C GLU A 419 33.60 -17.26 -7.77
N ASN A 420 33.51 -18.15 -6.77
CA ASN A 420 34.64 -18.81 -6.08
C ASN A 420 35.75 -17.85 -5.59
N LEU A 421 35.39 -16.63 -5.17
CA LEU A 421 36.36 -15.61 -4.71
C LEU A 421 36.83 -15.93 -3.27
N PRO A 422 38.09 -16.38 -3.05
CA PRO A 422 38.62 -16.61 -1.70
C PRO A 422 38.94 -15.26 -1.03
N PRO A 423 38.80 -15.12 0.30
CA PRO A 423 38.48 -16.13 1.30
C PRO A 423 36.97 -16.27 1.65
N THR A 424 36.11 -15.41 1.09
CA THR A 424 34.66 -15.33 1.40
C THR A 424 33.84 -16.53 0.94
N SER A 425 34.32 -17.32 -0.03
CA SER A 425 33.55 -18.42 -0.62
C SER A 425 33.22 -19.56 0.37
N ARG A 426 34.07 -19.82 1.36
CA ARG A 426 33.85 -20.91 2.33
C ARG A 426 32.79 -20.53 3.38
N GLU A 427 32.91 -19.34 3.96
CA GLU A 427 31.96 -18.82 4.95
C GLU A 427 30.54 -18.70 4.36
N VAL A 428 30.43 -18.25 3.12
CA VAL A 428 29.13 -18.19 2.41
C VAL A 428 28.57 -19.59 2.14
N HIS A 429 29.42 -20.57 1.82
CA HIS A 429 28.98 -21.94 1.57
C HIS A 429 28.40 -22.58 2.83
N GLU A 430 29.12 -22.50 3.95
CA GLU A 430 28.67 -23.03 5.25
C GLU A 430 27.34 -22.39 5.66
N PHE A 431 27.21 -21.07 5.58
CA PHE A 431 25.97 -20.36 5.92
C PHE A 431 24.77 -20.71 5.04
N LEU A 432 24.97 -20.89 3.73
CA LEU A 432 23.87 -21.25 2.83
C LEU A 432 23.35 -22.66 3.08
N LEU A 433 24.20 -23.59 3.55
CA LEU A 433 23.78 -24.93 3.98
C LEU A 433 22.92 -24.84 5.25
N ASP A 434 23.37 -24.07 6.24
CA ASP A 434 22.65 -23.87 7.51
C ASP A 434 21.29 -23.18 7.33
N LEU A 435 21.07 -22.47 6.22
CA LEU A 435 19.79 -21.82 5.89
C LEU A 435 18.77 -22.77 5.23
N THR A 436 19.23 -23.92 4.72
CA THR A 436 18.39 -24.91 4.04
C THR A 436 17.95 -26.07 4.93
N ASP A 437 18.62 -26.26 6.06
CA ASP A 437 18.20 -27.13 7.17
C ASP A 437 17.23 -26.41 8.11
#